data_AF-A0A7R9Y9I1-F1
#
_entry.id   AF-A0A7R9Y9I1-F1
#
_cell.length_a   1.000
_cell.length_b   1.000
_cell.length_c   1.000
_cell.angle_alpha   90.00
_cell.angle_beta   90.00
_cell.angle_gamma   90.00
#
_symmetry.space_group_name_H-M   'P 1'
#
loop_
_entity.id
_entity.type
_entity.pdbx_description
1 polymer ?
#
loop_
_entity_poly.entity_id
_entity_poly.type
_entity_poly.pdbx_seq_one_letter_code
_entity_poly.pdbx_strand_id
1 'polypeptide(L)'
;AALVRHRFRRSVRRHCILRDTRGPAEATRPRTRRCTAPETRRRSAMMDENECHDPNRMESSAPSPASATGAKPKKKKRRQSDVERTYQKKTQHEHVLLRPDTYVGSTQLVTDEMWILDPESGNIVRRSITYVPALLKIFDEILVNAADNKQRDPTQDTIRVDISREDNRISVMNNGSGIPVVKHREHDMYVPTMIFGHLLTGSNFDDDERKTTGGRNGYGAKLANIFSTKFTIETVDANEGKKFKQTFTENMLQPGSPRITAVKEGTKEYTKIEFEPDLARFHMTSLDNDTYRLLCRRVYDIAACSQMYGGRKLKVYLNGTRLAIKTFEDYVKLHDGLEPPVAFGRIEDRWEVGVSYSDGQPRQLSYVNAIATTKGGHHVNAIVDQVVARLQKTLKKKNKGQDVKPHLIKQHLSIYVNCLIENPAFDSQTKETLVTRKANFGSTPTLPEAMLKRIEKSEIVQTILSYAAFKQQKELNRKGGAKRA
;
A
#
# COMPACT_ATOMS: atom_id res chain seq x y z
N ALA A 1 38.05 -23.40 -49.37
CA ALA A 1 38.10 -23.84 -50.78
C ALA A 1 37.64 -25.30 -50.84
N ALA A 2 36.63 -25.59 -51.69
CA ALA A 2 36.29 -26.87 -52.35
C ALA A 2 36.11 -28.13 -51.47
N LEU A 3 35.11 -29.01 -51.58
CA LEU A 3 34.00 -29.35 -52.49
C LEU A 3 32.93 -30.00 -51.56
N VAL A 4 31.61 -30.03 -51.80
CA VAL A 4 30.91 -30.87 -52.80
C VAL A 4 29.48 -30.32 -52.96
N ARG A 5 29.07 -30.09 -54.22
CA ARG A 5 27.67 -30.02 -54.69
C ARG A 5 27.57 -30.97 -55.89
N HIS A 6 26.52 -31.80 -55.96
CA HIS A 6 25.50 -31.77 -57.04
C HIS A 6 24.63 -33.04 -57.10
N ARG A 7 23.31 -32.83 -57.22
CA ARG A 7 22.32 -33.44 -58.14
C ARG A 7 20.93 -32.89 -57.76
N PHE A 8 20.34 -31.88 -58.42
CA PHE A 8 19.61 -31.82 -59.72
C PHE A 8 18.45 -32.82 -59.92
N ARG A 9 17.21 -32.31 -59.89
CA ARG A 9 16.03 -32.62 -60.76
C ARG A 9 14.87 -31.70 -60.34
N ARG A 10 14.61 -30.58 -61.02
CA ARG A 10 13.74 -30.34 -62.21
C ARG A 10 12.27 -30.76 -62.07
N SER A 11 11.46 -29.70 -61.89
CA SER A 11 10.08 -29.43 -62.31
C SER A 11 9.50 -30.22 -63.48
N VAL A 12 8.23 -30.63 -63.35
CA VAL A 12 7.21 -30.61 -64.42
C VAL A 12 5.87 -30.13 -63.82
N ARG A 13 5.12 -29.41 -64.66
CA ARG A 13 3.95 -28.55 -64.42
C ARG A 13 2.80 -29.08 -65.31
N ARG A 14 1.55 -28.66 -65.02
CA ARG A 14 0.30 -28.68 -65.86
C ARG A 14 -0.57 -29.95 -65.77
N HIS A 15 -1.92 -29.92 -65.77
CA HIS A 15 -3.03 -28.94 -65.94
C HIS A 15 -4.28 -29.53 -65.21
N CYS A 16 -5.12 -28.81 -64.45
CA CYS A 16 -6.23 -27.89 -64.83
C CYS A 16 -7.29 -28.46 -65.80
N ILE A 17 -8.54 -28.66 -65.33
CA ILE A 17 -9.87 -28.31 -65.93
C ILE A 17 -10.90 -28.36 -64.77
N LEU A 18 -11.34 -27.23 -64.19
CA LEU A 18 -12.53 -26.39 -64.47
C LEU A 18 -13.90 -27.02 -64.13
N ARG A 19 -14.62 -26.38 -63.20
CA ARG A 19 -15.92 -25.76 -63.48
C ARG A 19 -16.22 -24.62 -62.49
N ASP A 20 -16.27 -23.43 -63.08
CA ASP A 20 -16.83 -22.17 -62.56
C ASP A 20 -18.33 -22.27 -62.27
N THR A 21 -18.85 -21.50 -61.32
CA THR A 21 -19.57 -20.25 -61.65
C THR A 21 -20.12 -19.49 -60.41
N ARG A 22 -19.78 -18.19 -60.38
CA ARG A 22 -20.58 -17.01 -59.99
C ARG A 22 -20.79 -16.67 -58.50
N GLY A 23 -20.13 -15.59 -58.06
CA GLY A 23 -20.77 -14.51 -57.27
C GLY A 23 -21.40 -13.46 -58.22
N PRO A 24 -21.73 -12.23 -57.79
CA PRO A 24 -21.66 -11.62 -56.44
C PRO A 24 -22.98 -10.91 -56.02
N ALA A 25 -23.12 -10.48 -54.75
CA ALA A 25 -24.06 -9.39 -54.38
C ALA A 25 -23.69 -8.74 -53.03
N GLU A 26 -23.26 -7.48 -53.09
CA GLU A 26 -23.36 -6.50 -52.00
C GLU A 26 -24.82 -6.14 -51.74
N ALA A 27 -25.23 -6.06 -50.47
CA ALA A 27 -26.35 -5.22 -50.03
C ALA A 27 -26.38 -5.05 -48.50
N THR A 28 -26.00 -3.85 -48.06
CA THR A 28 -26.68 -3.00 -47.06
C THR A 28 -27.18 -3.59 -45.73
N ARG A 29 -26.53 -3.16 -44.63
CA ARG A 29 -27.03 -3.21 -43.25
C ARG A 29 -28.24 -2.24 -43.05
N PRO A 30 -29.27 -2.60 -42.26
CA PRO A 30 -30.40 -1.72 -42.01
C PRO A 30 -30.11 -0.68 -40.92
N ARG A 31 -30.63 0.54 -41.16
CA ARG A 31 -30.71 1.67 -40.23
C ARG A 31 -31.68 1.37 -39.09
N THR A 32 -31.28 1.67 -37.85
CA THR A 32 -32.22 1.98 -36.75
C THR A 32 -31.78 3.23 -35.99
N ARG A 33 -32.56 4.30 -36.24
CA ARG A 33 -33.00 5.38 -35.34
C ARG A 33 -31.97 6.14 -34.50
N ARG A 34 -31.56 7.31 -35.03
CA ARG A 34 -31.30 8.52 -34.22
C ARG A 34 -32.60 8.92 -33.51
N CYS A 35 -32.60 8.93 -32.19
CA CYS A 35 -33.56 9.71 -31.40
C CYS A 35 -32.94 11.07 -31.10
N THR A 36 -33.51 12.10 -31.72
CA THR A 36 -33.37 13.50 -31.34
C THR A 36 -34.16 13.75 -30.05
N ALA A 37 -33.50 14.27 -29.02
CA ALA A 37 -34.16 14.75 -27.80
C ALA A 37 -34.66 16.19 -28.04
N PRO A 38 -35.90 16.52 -27.66
CA PRO A 38 -36.49 17.85 -27.87
C PRO A 38 -36.15 18.83 -26.75
N GLU A 39 -36.07 20.11 -27.11
CA GLU A 39 -36.12 21.25 -26.21
C GLU A 39 -37.44 21.29 -25.43
N THR A 40 -37.36 21.49 -24.11
CA THR A 40 -38.50 22.02 -23.34
C THR A 40 -38.08 23.06 -22.30
N ARG A 41 -38.65 24.24 -22.52
CA ARG A 41 -38.90 25.42 -21.69
C ARG A 41 -38.81 25.32 -20.16
N ARG A 42 -38.30 26.43 -19.62
CA ARG A 42 -38.49 27.02 -18.27
C ARG A 42 -39.85 26.75 -17.61
N ARG A 43 -39.83 26.43 -16.31
CA ARG A 43 -40.64 27.07 -15.25
C ARG A 43 -40.15 26.69 -13.84
N SER A 44 -40.04 27.70 -12.98
CA SER A 44 -39.74 27.61 -11.55
C SER A 44 -40.93 27.08 -10.73
N ALA A 45 -40.63 26.35 -9.65
CA ALA A 45 -41.43 26.15 -8.44
C ALA A 45 -40.41 25.94 -7.29
N MET A 46 -40.28 26.81 -6.28
CA MET A 46 -41.06 26.91 -5.02
C MET A 46 -41.20 25.57 -4.27
N MET A 47 -40.43 25.40 -3.19
CA MET A 47 -40.71 24.73 -1.90
C MET A 47 -39.56 25.14 -0.93
N ASP A 48 -39.80 26.05 0.02
CA ASP A 48 -40.19 25.83 1.42
C ASP A 48 -39.06 25.30 2.33
N GLU A 49 -38.48 26.22 3.11
CA GLU A 49 -37.57 25.97 4.23
C GLU A 49 -38.39 25.95 5.54
N ASN A 50 -38.22 24.89 6.32
CA ASN A 50 -38.80 24.75 7.66
C ASN A 50 -37.96 25.53 8.68
N GLU A 51 -38.63 26.43 9.40
CA GLU A 51 -38.16 27.07 10.63
C GLU A 51 -38.09 26.06 11.80
N CYS A 52 -37.07 26.18 12.64
CA CYS A 52 -37.10 25.67 14.00
C CYS A 52 -36.68 26.80 14.95
N HIS A 53 -37.58 27.10 15.88
CA HIS A 53 -37.56 28.19 16.85
C HIS A 53 -36.78 27.75 18.10
N ASP A 54 -35.86 28.58 18.60
CA ASP A 54 -35.31 28.46 19.96
C ASP A 54 -35.41 29.84 20.66
N PRO A 55 -36.21 29.98 21.72
CA PRO A 55 -36.38 31.23 22.43
C PRO A 55 -35.51 31.25 23.69
N ASN A 56 -34.41 31.99 23.68
CA ASN A 56 -33.92 32.58 24.92
C ASN A 56 -33.21 33.91 24.70
N ARG A 57 -33.91 34.96 25.11
CA ARG A 57 -33.53 36.37 25.04
C ARG A 57 -33.09 36.80 26.43
N MET A 58 -31.83 37.18 26.59
CA MET A 58 -31.38 38.04 27.69
C MET A 58 -30.99 39.41 27.14
N GLU A 59 -31.51 40.42 27.79
CA GLU A 59 -31.40 41.84 27.50
C GLU A 59 -29.95 42.35 27.65
N SER A 60 -29.52 43.22 26.73
CA SER A 60 -28.67 44.35 27.11
C SER A 60 -28.81 45.51 26.12
N SER A 61 -29.17 46.66 26.70
CA SER A 61 -29.12 48.05 26.26
C SER A 61 -28.64 48.40 24.85
N ALA A 62 -29.54 49.03 24.10
CA ALA A 62 -29.27 49.84 22.92
C ALA A 62 -28.55 51.17 23.26
N PRO A 63 -27.72 51.70 22.34
CA PRO A 63 -27.56 53.14 22.16
C PRO A 63 -28.40 53.65 20.97
N SER A 64 -28.93 54.87 21.12
CA SER A 64 -29.77 55.62 20.17
C SER A 64 -29.03 56.06 18.88
N PRO A 65 -29.76 56.48 17.83
CA PRO A 65 -29.31 56.43 16.44
C PRO A 65 -28.53 57.68 16.02
N ALA A 66 -27.30 57.49 15.52
CA ALA A 66 -26.58 58.53 14.80
C ALA A 66 -26.77 58.35 13.28
N SER A 67 -27.55 59.26 12.71
CA SER A 67 -27.51 59.75 11.33
C SER A 67 -27.15 58.74 10.21
N ALA A 68 -28.18 58.25 9.54
CA ALA A 68 -28.07 57.72 8.19
C ALA A 68 -27.55 58.81 7.23
N THR A 69 -26.26 58.78 6.91
CA THR A 69 -25.77 59.30 5.63
C THR A 69 -25.65 58.12 4.67
N GLY A 70 -26.57 58.06 3.72
CA GLY A 70 -26.61 57.03 2.69
C GLY A 70 -25.36 57.07 1.82
N ALA A 71 -24.42 56.17 2.07
CA ALA A 71 -23.43 55.77 1.09
C ALA A 71 -23.73 54.33 0.66
N LYS A 72 -24.27 54.16 -0.56
CA LYS A 72 -24.30 52.85 -1.23
C LYS A 72 -22.90 52.24 -1.14
N PRO A 73 -22.73 50.97 -0.71
CA PRO A 73 -21.40 50.36 -0.68
C PRO A 73 -20.89 50.34 -2.12
N LYS A 74 -19.93 51.22 -2.44
CA LYS A 74 -19.22 51.18 -3.72
C LYS A 74 -18.60 49.79 -3.78
N LYS A 75 -19.09 48.93 -4.71
CA LYS A 75 -18.43 47.67 -5.04
C LYS A 75 -16.98 48.00 -5.38
N LYS A 76 -16.05 47.82 -4.43
CA LYS A 76 -14.62 47.92 -4.70
C LYS A 76 -14.36 46.91 -5.81
N LYS A 77 -14.03 47.38 -7.02
CA LYS A 77 -13.48 46.53 -8.07
C LYS A 77 -12.29 45.82 -7.43
N ARG A 78 -12.39 44.50 -7.25
CA ARG A 78 -11.26 43.69 -6.78
C ARG A 78 -10.09 44.02 -7.70
N ARG A 79 -8.96 44.44 -7.13
CA ARG A 79 -7.78 44.72 -7.95
C ARG A 79 -7.42 43.40 -8.61
N GLN A 80 -7.00 43.43 -9.86
CA GLN A 80 -6.68 42.22 -10.61
C GLN A 80 -5.68 41.38 -9.81
N SER A 81 -4.65 42.03 -9.24
CA SER A 81 -3.68 41.44 -8.31
C SER A 81 -4.28 40.67 -7.12
N ASP A 82 -5.46 41.05 -6.63
CA ASP A 82 -6.14 40.35 -5.54
C ASP A 82 -6.81 39.06 -6.05
N VAL A 83 -7.26 39.05 -7.31
CA VAL A 83 -7.81 37.87 -7.99
C VAL A 83 -6.72 36.85 -8.27
N GLU A 84 -5.59 37.24 -8.88
CA GLU A 84 -4.50 36.29 -9.18
C GLU A 84 -3.83 35.74 -7.91
N ARG A 85 -3.77 36.52 -6.82
CA ARG A 85 -3.29 36.01 -5.52
C ARG A 85 -4.25 35.01 -4.90
N THR A 86 -5.55 35.21 -5.09
CA THR A 86 -6.60 34.35 -4.50
C THR A 86 -6.76 33.05 -5.29
N TYR A 87 -6.82 33.12 -6.61
CA TYR A 87 -7.09 31.96 -7.48
C TYR A 87 -5.82 31.54 -8.20
N GLN A 88 -5.18 30.49 -7.68
CA GLN A 88 -3.90 30.00 -8.20
C GLN A 88 -4.09 28.66 -8.89
N LYS A 89 -3.47 28.50 -10.06
CA LYS A 89 -3.28 27.20 -10.71
C LYS A 89 -1.90 26.67 -10.34
N LYS A 90 -1.82 25.41 -9.93
CA LYS A 90 -0.56 24.72 -9.62
C LYS A 90 -0.33 23.60 -10.63
N THR A 91 0.93 23.35 -10.95
CA THR A 91 1.34 22.11 -11.60
C THR A 91 1.15 20.94 -10.63
N GLN A 92 1.14 19.72 -11.16
CA GLN A 92 1.02 18.53 -10.32
C GLN A 92 2.19 18.41 -9.34
N HIS A 93 3.41 18.72 -9.78
CA HIS A 93 4.62 18.72 -8.95
C HIS A 93 4.52 19.73 -7.80
N GLU A 94 4.15 20.98 -8.11
CA GLU A 94 3.96 22.01 -7.09
C GLU A 94 2.88 21.61 -6.08
N HIS A 95 1.81 20.97 -6.53
CA HIS A 95 0.74 20.50 -5.65
C HIS A 95 1.22 19.39 -4.71
N VAL A 96 2.04 18.45 -5.17
CA VAL A 96 2.63 17.40 -4.31
C VAL A 96 3.44 18.02 -3.18
N LEU A 97 4.26 19.03 -3.47
CA LEU A 97 5.07 19.71 -2.46
C LEU A 97 4.22 20.62 -1.54
N LEU A 98 3.15 21.23 -2.06
CA LEU A 98 2.28 22.13 -1.30
C LEU A 98 1.28 21.37 -0.40
N ARG A 99 0.89 20.17 -0.80
CA ARG A 99 -0.13 19.33 -0.14
C ARG A 99 0.36 17.88 0.00
N PRO A 100 1.46 17.65 0.73
CA PRO A 100 2.08 16.33 0.88
C PRO A 100 1.14 15.28 1.48
N ASP A 101 0.22 15.69 2.36
CA ASP A 101 -0.70 14.80 3.09
C ASP A 101 -1.50 13.87 2.18
N THR A 102 -1.88 14.34 0.99
CA THR A 102 -2.65 13.56 0.01
C THR A 102 -1.80 12.47 -0.68
N TYR A 103 -0.48 12.61 -0.66
CA TYR A 103 0.43 11.75 -1.44
C TYR A 103 1.34 10.88 -0.57
N VAL A 104 1.90 11.45 0.51
CA VAL A 104 2.87 10.78 1.37
C VAL A 104 2.47 10.78 2.84
N GLY A 105 1.42 11.51 3.20
CA GLY A 105 1.04 11.77 4.59
C GLY A 105 1.74 13.01 5.15
N SER A 106 1.63 13.20 6.47
CA SER A 106 2.15 14.38 7.16
C SER A 106 3.67 14.53 7.02
N THR A 107 4.12 15.75 6.73
CA THR A 107 5.52 16.16 6.83
C THR A 107 5.88 16.72 8.20
N GLN A 108 4.89 16.85 9.10
CA GLN A 108 5.11 17.22 10.48
C GLN A 108 5.51 16.01 11.32
N LEU A 109 6.27 16.25 12.38
CA LEU A 109 6.57 15.26 13.40
C LEU A 109 5.27 14.84 14.10
N VAL A 110 5.07 13.54 14.23
CA VAL A 110 3.98 12.94 15.00
C VAL A 110 4.57 12.01 16.05
N THR A 111 3.93 11.95 17.21
CA THR A 111 4.31 11.03 18.28
C THR A 111 3.25 9.95 18.40
N ASP A 112 3.62 8.71 18.08
CA ASP A 112 2.71 7.56 18.08
C ASP A 112 3.39 6.32 18.67
N GLU A 113 2.57 5.41 19.19
CA GLU A 113 2.99 4.09 19.66
C GLU A 113 3.24 3.16 18.47
N MET A 114 4.52 2.86 18.19
CA MET A 114 4.93 2.10 17.01
C MET A 114 5.79 0.89 17.39
N TRP A 115 5.75 -0.13 16.54
CA TRP A 115 6.71 -1.23 16.57
C TRP A 115 8.03 -0.78 15.93
N ILE A 116 9.13 -0.85 16.70
CA ILE A 116 10.48 -0.51 16.27
C ILE A 116 11.47 -1.61 16.61
N LEU A 117 12.56 -1.69 15.85
CA LEU A 117 13.66 -2.59 16.19
C LEU A 117 14.46 -2.02 17.37
N ASP A 118 14.58 -2.80 18.43
CA ASP A 118 15.50 -2.51 19.52
C ASP A 118 16.89 -3.11 19.17
N PRO A 119 17.93 -2.29 18.96
CA PRO A 119 19.24 -2.80 18.60
C PRO A 119 19.92 -3.58 19.73
N GLU A 120 19.52 -3.39 20.99
CA GLU A 120 20.15 -4.06 22.14
C GLU A 120 19.66 -5.50 22.28
N SER A 121 18.35 -5.71 22.23
CA SER A 121 17.75 -7.03 22.33
C SER A 121 17.68 -7.76 20.99
N GLY A 122 17.67 -7.03 19.87
CA GLY A 122 17.36 -7.57 18.54
C GLY A 122 15.87 -7.86 18.33
N ASN A 123 15.02 -7.57 19.33
CA ASN A 123 13.57 -7.75 19.28
C ASN A 123 12.87 -6.51 18.71
N ILE A 124 11.62 -6.69 18.32
CA ILE A 124 10.72 -5.64 17.89
C ILE A 124 9.85 -5.25 19.08
N VAL A 125 10.05 -4.03 19.58
CA VAL A 125 9.41 -3.52 20.78
C VAL A 125 8.40 -2.44 20.41
N ARG A 126 7.34 -2.33 21.20
CA ARG A 126 6.37 -1.25 21.06
C ARG A 126 6.78 -0.08 21.94
N ARG A 127 7.02 1.08 21.34
CA ARG A 127 7.40 2.31 22.04
C ARG A 127 6.75 3.53 21.40
N SER A 128 6.52 4.56 22.21
CA SER A 128 6.17 5.89 21.73
C SER A 128 7.41 6.50 21.09
N ILE A 129 7.32 6.78 19.79
CA ILE A 129 8.39 7.39 19.01
C ILE A 129 7.89 8.66 18.34
N THR A 130 8.81 9.57 18.04
CA THR A 130 8.50 10.74 17.22
C THR A 130 9.12 10.58 15.84
N TYR A 131 8.32 10.68 14.78
CA TYR A 131 8.78 10.47 13.40
C TYR A 131 7.95 11.29 12.41
N VAL A 132 8.39 11.31 11.15
CA VAL A 132 7.66 11.96 10.05
C VAL A 132 7.03 10.90 9.14
N PRO A 133 5.68 10.80 9.07
CA PRO A 133 4.99 9.80 8.25
C PRO A 133 5.38 9.85 6.77
N ALA A 134 5.54 11.04 6.21
CA ALA A 134 5.97 11.22 4.83
C ALA A 134 7.34 10.60 4.53
N LEU A 135 8.31 10.72 5.46
CA LEU A 135 9.65 10.14 5.31
C LEU A 135 9.60 8.61 5.33
N LEU A 136 8.85 8.02 6.27
CA LEU A 136 8.60 6.58 6.29
C LEU A 136 7.96 6.13 4.96
N LYS A 137 7.00 6.89 4.45
CA LYS A 137 6.26 6.54 3.26
C LYS A 137 7.13 6.53 2.00
N ILE A 138 7.97 7.53 1.78
CA ILE A 138 8.86 7.54 0.61
C ILE A 138 9.87 6.40 0.62
N PHE A 139 10.35 6.01 1.81
CA PHE A 139 11.17 4.83 1.98
C PHE A 139 10.42 3.55 1.64
N ASP A 140 9.20 3.41 2.18
CA ASP A 140 8.36 2.23 1.99
C ASP A 140 8.00 2.02 0.50
N GLU A 141 7.74 3.09 -0.25
CA GLU A 141 7.46 2.99 -1.69
C GLU A 141 8.65 2.41 -2.48
N ILE A 142 9.89 2.77 -2.14
CA ILE A 142 11.07 2.18 -2.78
C ILE A 142 11.29 0.73 -2.34
N LEU A 143 11.09 0.45 -1.06
CA LEU A 143 11.28 -0.87 -0.49
C LEU A 143 10.26 -1.89 -1.02
N VAL A 144 8.99 -1.49 -1.13
CA VAL A 144 7.92 -2.32 -1.71
C VAL A 144 8.15 -2.54 -3.20
N ASN A 145 8.65 -1.55 -3.96
CA ASN A 145 9.02 -1.76 -5.37
C ASN A 145 10.11 -2.84 -5.54
N ALA A 146 11.09 -2.89 -4.63
CA ALA A 146 12.10 -3.94 -4.62
C ALA A 146 11.51 -5.33 -4.29
N ALA A 147 10.52 -5.39 -3.39
CA ALA A 147 9.79 -6.62 -3.10
C ALA A 147 8.88 -7.06 -4.26
N ASP A 148 8.22 -6.12 -4.94
CA ASP A 148 7.34 -6.37 -6.10
C ASP A 148 8.11 -7.01 -7.26
N ASN A 149 9.39 -6.68 -7.45
CA ASN A 149 10.21 -7.31 -8.48
C ASN A 149 10.33 -8.84 -8.29
N LYS A 150 10.20 -9.37 -7.07
CA LYS A 150 10.16 -10.82 -6.83
C LYS A 150 8.94 -11.50 -7.46
N GLN A 151 7.83 -10.78 -7.57
CA GLN A 151 6.61 -11.30 -8.20
C GLN A 151 6.75 -11.28 -9.73
N ARG A 152 7.45 -10.27 -10.27
CA ARG A 152 7.76 -10.15 -11.70
C ARG A 152 8.82 -11.16 -12.14
N ASP A 153 9.85 -11.34 -11.31
CA ASP A 153 10.97 -12.24 -11.55
C ASP A 153 11.18 -13.17 -10.33
N PRO A 154 10.67 -14.42 -10.41
CA PRO A 154 10.86 -15.43 -9.36
C PRO A 154 12.32 -15.80 -9.10
N THR A 155 13.25 -15.40 -9.98
CA THR A 155 14.67 -15.60 -9.78
C THR A 155 15.30 -14.56 -8.85
N GLN A 156 14.66 -13.43 -8.55
CA GLN A 156 15.15 -12.51 -7.52
C GLN A 156 15.37 -13.27 -6.19
N ASP A 157 16.53 -13.12 -5.58
CA ASP A 157 16.86 -13.81 -4.32
C ASP A 157 17.55 -12.92 -3.31
N THR A 158 17.77 -11.64 -3.63
CA THR A 158 18.51 -10.71 -2.77
C THR A 158 17.89 -9.32 -2.81
N ILE A 159 17.63 -8.75 -1.62
CA ILE A 159 17.43 -7.31 -1.40
C ILE A 159 18.50 -6.83 -0.43
N ARG A 160 19.12 -5.68 -0.71
CA ARG A 160 20.06 -5.01 0.18
C ARG A 160 19.57 -3.61 0.46
N VAL A 161 19.50 -3.27 1.73
CA VAL A 161 19.12 -1.94 2.20
C VAL A 161 20.27 -1.37 3.00
N ASP A 162 20.73 -0.18 2.61
CA ASP A 162 21.76 0.57 3.31
C ASP A 162 21.18 1.91 3.76
N ILE A 163 21.25 2.21 5.05
CA ILE A 163 20.74 3.44 5.67
C ILE A 163 21.92 4.10 6.38
N SER A 164 22.49 5.13 5.74
CA SER A 164 23.57 5.94 6.31
C SER A 164 22.96 7.17 7.00
N ARG A 165 23.10 7.21 8.32
CA ARG A 165 22.66 8.36 9.14
C ARG A 165 23.62 9.54 9.06
N GLU A 166 24.90 9.25 8.88
CA GLU A 166 25.95 10.25 8.70
C GLU A 166 25.74 11.02 7.39
N ASP A 167 25.45 10.28 6.31
CA ASP A 167 25.25 10.88 4.98
C ASP A 167 23.79 11.27 4.71
N ASN A 168 22.85 11.00 5.62
CA ASN A 168 21.41 11.08 5.38
C ASN A 168 20.98 10.41 4.06
N ARG A 169 21.56 9.24 3.78
CA ARG A 169 21.42 8.52 2.50
C ARG A 169 20.79 7.17 2.72
N ILE A 170 19.82 6.83 1.88
CA ILE A 170 19.18 5.51 1.84
C ILE A 170 19.41 4.88 0.48
N SER A 171 19.76 3.60 0.45
CA SER A 171 19.92 2.81 -0.76
C SER A 171 19.15 1.50 -0.65
N VAL A 172 18.37 1.17 -1.67
CA VAL A 172 17.67 -0.10 -1.81
C VAL A 172 18.08 -0.73 -3.13
N MET A 173 18.62 -1.93 -3.06
CA MET A 173 19.04 -2.71 -4.23
C MET A 173 18.34 -4.06 -4.23
N ASN A 174 17.81 -4.47 -5.37
CA ASN A 174 17.35 -5.82 -5.61
C ASN A 174 18.04 -6.42 -6.83
N ASN A 175 18.32 -7.72 -6.78
CA ASN A 175 18.73 -8.46 -7.98
C ASN A 175 17.49 -9.02 -8.72
N GLY A 176 17.76 -9.81 -9.75
CA GLY A 176 16.75 -10.25 -10.71
C GLY A 176 16.65 -9.24 -11.86
N SER A 177 15.65 -9.41 -12.70
CA SER A 177 15.48 -8.62 -13.93
C SER A 177 15.59 -7.13 -13.65
N GLY A 178 16.41 -6.45 -14.45
CA GLY A 178 16.58 -5.00 -14.39
C GLY A 178 15.36 -4.26 -14.93
N ILE A 179 15.54 -2.96 -15.19
CA ILE A 179 14.57 -2.18 -15.95
C ILE A 179 15.08 -2.07 -17.39
N PRO A 180 14.23 -2.26 -18.41
CA PRO A 180 14.65 -2.18 -19.80
C PRO A 180 15.40 -0.88 -20.13
N VAL A 181 16.65 -0.96 -20.59
CA VAL A 181 17.47 0.22 -20.94
C VAL A 181 17.27 0.55 -22.42
N VAL A 182 16.01 0.87 -22.74
CA VAL A 182 15.55 1.23 -24.08
C VAL A 182 14.85 2.58 -24.07
N LYS A 183 14.85 3.28 -25.21
CA LYS A 183 14.04 4.48 -25.40
C LYS A 183 12.58 4.08 -25.62
N HIS A 184 11.67 4.74 -24.90
CA HIS A 184 10.23 4.63 -25.12
C HIS A 184 9.83 5.34 -26.42
N ARG A 185 9.16 4.64 -27.34
CA ARG A 185 8.88 5.13 -28.70
C ARG A 185 8.04 6.42 -28.72
N GLU A 186 7.06 6.53 -27.83
CA GLU A 186 6.14 7.67 -27.80
C GLU A 186 6.69 8.89 -27.05
N HIS A 187 7.56 8.67 -26.06
CA HIS A 187 7.98 9.71 -25.12
C HIS A 187 9.44 10.16 -25.30
N ASP A 188 10.15 9.58 -26.28
CA ASP A 188 11.56 9.85 -26.63
C ASP A 188 12.50 10.00 -25.42
N MET A 189 12.35 9.12 -24.44
CA MET A 189 13.19 9.06 -23.25
C MET A 189 13.41 7.61 -22.84
N TYR A 190 14.46 7.35 -22.07
CA TYR A 190 14.72 6.01 -21.56
C TYR A 190 13.63 5.58 -20.57
N VAL A 191 13.24 4.31 -20.59
CA VAL A 191 12.22 3.77 -19.68
C VAL A 191 12.55 4.06 -18.20
N PRO A 192 13.80 3.87 -17.70
CA PRO A 192 14.16 4.29 -16.35
C PRO A 192 13.91 5.78 -16.07
N THR A 193 14.27 6.67 -17.00
CA THR A 193 14.00 8.12 -16.88
C THR A 193 12.50 8.38 -16.75
N MET A 194 11.70 7.74 -17.60
CA MET A 194 10.25 7.88 -17.61
C MET A 194 9.62 7.48 -16.28
N ILE A 195 9.88 6.24 -15.82
CA ILE A 195 9.14 5.65 -14.69
C ILE A 195 9.55 6.19 -13.31
N PHE A 196 10.69 6.90 -13.23
CA PHE A 196 11.20 7.53 -12.00
C PHE A 196 11.21 9.06 -12.03
N GLY A 197 11.15 9.69 -13.21
CA GLY A 197 11.21 11.14 -13.36
C GLY A 197 9.87 11.80 -13.73
N HIS A 198 8.87 11.02 -14.16
CA HIS A 198 7.57 11.57 -14.57
C HIS A 198 6.43 10.95 -13.75
N LEU A 199 5.57 11.80 -13.18
CA LEU A 199 4.38 11.35 -12.45
C LEU A 199 3.44 10.57 -13.38
N LEU A 200 2.56 9.73 -12.80
CA LEU A 200 1.58 8.94 -13.54
C LEU A 200 2.20 7.92 -14.51
N THR A 201 3.35 7.36 -14.14
CA THR A 201 4.05 6.33 -14.91
C THR A 201 4.21 5.04 -14.11
N GLY A 202 4.19 3.90 -14.79
CA GLY A 202 4.28 2.57 -14.18
C GLY A 202 3.79 1.47 -15.11
N SER A 203 3.97 0.22 -14.69
CA SER A 203 3.54 -0.99 -15.43
C SER A 203 2.18 -1.54 -14.98
N ASN A 204 1.55 -0.91 -13.99
CA ASN A 204 0.40 -1.46 -13.26
C ASN A 204 -0.89 -0.66 -13.50
N PHE A 205 -1.05 -0.09 -14.71
CA PHE A 205 -2.27 0.64 -15.11
C PHE A 205 -3.30 -0.24 -15.82
N ASP A 206 -2.88 -1.39 -16.33
CA ASP A 206 -3.80 -2.39 -16.84
C ASP A 206 -4.37 -3.18 -15.66
N ASP A 207 -5.58 -2.80 -15.24
CA ASP A 207 -6.35 -3.42 -14.15
C ASP A 207 -7.03 -4.73 -14.60
N ASP A 208 -7.07 -5.05 -15.90
CA ASP A 208 -7.54 -6.35 -16.41
C ASP A 208 -6.53 -7.46 -16.06
N GLU A 209 -5.25 -7.08 -15.89
CA GLU A 209 -4.24 -7.95 -15.32
C GLU A 209 -4.39 -8.03 -13.79
N ARG A 210 -4.67 -9.23 -13.28
CA ARG A 210 -4.76 -9.50 -11.84
C ARG A 210 -3.36 -9.52 -11.23
N LYS A 211 -2.97 -8.42 -10.59
CA LYS A 211 -1.64 -8.26 -9.98
C LYS A 211 -1.74 -8.29 -8.45
N THR A 212 -0.75 -8.94 -7.83
CA THR A 212 -0.57 -8.98 -6.37
C THR A 212 0.59 -8.07 -5.92
N THR A 213 0.93 -7.08 -6.74
CA THR A 213 1.96 -6.06 -6.42
C THR A 213 1.41 -4.99 -5.47
N GLY A 214 2.30 -4.32 -4.74
CA GLY A 214 1.96 -3.19 -3.87
C GLY A 214 1.82 -1.85 -4.61
N GLY A 215 2.52 -1.70 -5.74
CA GLY A 215 2.43 -0.52 -6.60
C GLY A 215 1.20 -0.53 -7.51
N ARG A 216 0.34 0.50 -7.43
CA ARG A 216 -0.86 0.65 -8.30
C ARG A 216 -0.93 2.00 -8.99
N ASN A 217 -0.75 3.07 -8.24
CA ASN A 217 -1.13 4.41 -8.69
C ASN A 217 -0.07 5.13 -9.57
N GLY A 218 1.11 4.52 -9.79
CA GLY A 218 2.18 5.13 -10.56
C GLY A 218 2.81 6.38 -9.93
N TYR A 219 2.71 6.54 -8.60
CA TYR A 219 3.29 7.68 -7.86
C TYR A 219 4.56 7.33 -7.07
N GLY A 220 4.59 6.17 -6.42
CA GLY A 220 5.53 5.84 -5.32
C GLY A 220 6.96 6.32 -5.49
N ALA A 221 7.66 5.83 -6.51
CA ALA A 221 9.06 6.17 -6.70
C ALA A 221 9.31 7.65 -7.08
N LYS A 222 8.32 8.29 -7.73
CA LYS A 222 8.39 9.73 -8.02
C LYS A 222 8.18 10.56 -6.77
N LEU A 223 7.33 10.11 -5.84
CA LEU A 223 7.17 10.79 -4.55
C LEU A 223 8.48 10.74 -3.77
N ALA A 224 9.17 9.60 -3.76
CA ALA A 224 10.52 9.54 -3.18
C ALA A 224 11.49 10.52 -3.85
N ASN A 225 11.50 10.60 -5.19
CA ASN A 225 12.32 11.55 -5.92
C ASN A 225 11.97 13.02 -5.62
N ILE A 226 10.67 13.37 -5.58
CA ILE A 226 10.18 14.72 -5.25
C ILE A 226 10.60 15.13 -3.83
N PHE A 227 10.53 14.22 -2.86
CA PHE A 227 10.94 14.50 -1.47
C PHE A 227 12.42 14.19 -1.20
N SER A 228 13.26 14.24 -2.24
CA SER A 228 14.71 14.07 -2.13
C SER A 228 15.47 15.26 -2.71
N THR A 229 16.59 15.61 -2.07
CA THR A 229 17.56 16.56 -2.63
C THR A 229 18.34 15.92 -3.78
N LYS A 230 18.55 14.60 -3.70
CA LYS A 230 19.21 13.78 -4.71
C LYS A 230 18.58 12.41 -4.79
N PHE A 231 18.29 11.94 -6.00
CA PHE A 231 17.71 10.62 -6.26
C PHE A 231 18.42 9.98 -7.45
N THR A 232 19.10 8.85 -7.22
CA THR A 232 19.92 8.15 -8.20
C THR A 232 19.34 6.78 -8.51
N ILE A 233 19.17 6.52 -9.80
CA ILE A 233 18.77 5.23 -10.35
C ILE A 233 20.00 4.59 -10.96
N GLU A 234 20.23 3.33 -10.65
CA GLU A 234 21.22 2.50 -11.31
C GLU A 234 20.60 1.13 -11.63
N THR A 235 20.62 0.72 -12.89
CA THR A 235 20.04 -0.57 -13.30
C THR A 235 20.87 -1.22 -14.41
N VAL A 236 20.89 -2.55 -14.42
CA VAL A 236 21.55 -3.35 -15.47
C VAL A 236 20.48 -4.17 -16.18
N ASP A 237 20.40 -3.99 -17.49
CA ASP A 237 19.57 -4.77 -18.40
C ASP A 237 20.49 -5.69 -19.20
N ALA A 238 20.44 -6.98 -18.89
CA ALA A 238 21.28 -7.96 -19.55
C ALA A 238 20.81 -8.27 -20.98
N ASN A 239 19.53 -8.07 -21.29
CA ASN A 239 18.99 -8.31 -22.63
C ASN A 239 19.54 -7.28 -23.63
N GLU A 240 19.66 -6.03 -23.18
CA GLU A 240 20.22 -4.95 -23.98
C GLU A 240 21.75 -4.81 -23.83
N GLY A 241 22.36 -5.56 -22.91
CA GLY A 241 23.78 -5.47 -22.59
C GLY A 241 24.18 -4.08 -22.08
N LYS A 242 23.29 -3.39 -21.36
CA LYS A 242 23.48 -1.99 -20.92
C LYS A 242 23.33 -1.82 -19.42
N LYS A 243 24.16 -0.94 -18.85
CA LYS A 243 23.99 -0.33 -17.54
C LYS A 243 23.54 1.10 -17.71
N PHE A 244 22.49 1.47 -16.99
CA PHE A 244 21.95 2.82 -16.94
C PHE A 244 22.21 3.43 -15.57
N LYS A 245 22.62 4.69 -15.53
CA LYS A 245 22.68 5.50 -14.31
C LYS A 245 22.17 6.91 -14.57
N GLN A 246 21.25 7.39 -13.75
CA GLN A 246 20.78 8.77 -13.82
C GLN A 246 20.54 9.30 -12.41
N THR A 247 20.87 10.57 -12.19
CA THR A 247 20.63 11.27 -10.93
C THR A 247 19.72 12.47 -11.18
N PHE A 248 18.70 12.61 -10.34
CA PHE A 248 17.82 13.77 -10.25
C PHE A 248 18.21 14.57 -9.02
N THR A 249 18.12 15.89 -9.13
CA THR A 249 18.34 16.83 -8.03
C THR A 249 17.19 17.83 -7.93
N GLU A 250 17.18 18.60 -6.84
CA GLU A 250 16.19 19.66 -6.59
C GLU A 250 14.75 19.14 -6.65
N ASN A 251 14.43 18.16 -5.80
CA ASN A 251 13.07 17.64 -5.68
C ASN A 251 12.50 17.12 -7.02
N MET A 252 13.30 16.40 -7.81
CA MET A 252 12.95 15.91 -9.17
C MET A 252 12.92 16.97 -10.29
N LEU A 253 13.14 18.26 -10.00
CA LEU A 253 13.07 19.32 -11.02
C LEU A 253 14.25 19.33 -11.99
N GLN A 254 15.42 18.84 -11.57
CA GLN A 254 16.61 18.80 -12.40
C GLN A 254 17.01 17.35 -12.72
N PRO A 255 16.60 16.81 -13.87
CA PRO A 255 17.10 15.52 -14.34
C PRO A 255 18.52 15.68 -14.90
N GLY A 256 19.49 15.03 -14.27
CA GLY A 256 20.83 14.88 -14.86
C GLY A 256 20.78 14.03 -16.13
N SER A 257 21.80 14.15 -16.98
CA SER A 257 21.91 13.32 -18.20
C SER A 257 22.10 11.83 -17.84
N PRO A 258 21.35 10.91 -18.47
CA PRO A 258 21.54 9.49 -18.24
C PRO A 258 22.89 9.02 -18.79
N ARG A 259 23.69 8.36 -17.95
CA ARG A 259 24.93 7.68 -18.34
C ARG A 259 24.63 6.23 -18.67
N ILE A 260 24.89 5.84 -19.92
CA ILE A 260 24.67 4.48 -20.41
C ILE A 260 25.99 3.88 -20.85
N THR A 261 26.30 2.69 -20.35
CA THR A 261 27.54 1.96 -20.66
C THR A 261 27.22 0.52 -21.01
N ALA A 262 27.97 -0.08 -21.93
CA ALA A 262 27.89 -1.52 -22.19
C ALA A 262 28.30 -2.33 -20.96
N VAL A 263 27.68 -3.48 -20.74
CA VAL A 263 28.10 -4.48 -19.74
C VAL A 263 28.62 -5.74 -20.40
N LYS A 264 29.45 -6.50 -19.69
CA LYS A 264 29.96 -7.79 -20.17
C LYS A 264 28.83 -8.82 -20.20
N GLU A 265 28.89 -9.76 -21.12
CA GLU A 265 28.02 -10.94 -21.12
C GLU A 265 28.10 -11.67 -19.77
N GLY A 266 26.96 -12.14 -19.28
CA GLY A 266 26.86 -12.80 -17.96
C GLY A 266 26.89 -11.84 -16.75
N THR A 267 26.91 -10.51 -16.96
CA THR A 267 26.71 -9.55 -15.86
C THR A 267 25.34 -9.75 -15.23
N LYS A 268 25.29 -9.91 -13.90
CA LYS A 268 24.03 -10.09 -13.18
C LYS A 268 23.21 -8.80 -13.20
N GLU A 269 21.93 -8.95 -13.52
CA GLU A 269 20.97 -7.86 -13.45
C GLU A 269 20.69 -7.42 -12.02
N TYR A 270 20.42 -6.13 -11.87
CA TYR A 270 19.95 -5.52 -10.64
C TYR A 270 19.32 -4.16 -10.90
N THR A 271 18.58 -3.68 -9.92
CA THR A 271 18.18 -2.27 -9.80
C THR A 271 18.58 -1.77 -8.42
N LYS A 272 19.22 -0.61 -8.37
CA LYS A 272 19.59 0.11 -7.16
C LYS A 272 18.99 1.52 -7.23
N ILE A 273 18.23 1.87 -6.21
CA ILE A 273 17.71 3.21 -5.98
C ILE A 273 18.42 3.77 -4.75
N GLU A 274 19.04 4.93 -4.90
CA GLU A 274 19.74 5.62 -3.83
C GLU A 274 19.22 7.05 -3.73
N PHE A 275 18.83 7.49 -2.54
CA PHE A 275 18.24 8.81 -2.35
C PHE A 275 18.66 9.45 -1.03
N GLU A 276 18.78 10.77 -1.08
CA GLU A 276 19.03 11.66 0.06
C GLU A 276 17.70 12.40 0.32
N PRO A 277 16.94 12.05 1.37
CA PRO A 277 15.67 12.70 1.67
C PRO A 277 15.88 14.20 1.94
N ASP A 278 14.94 15.02 1.47
CA ASP A 278 14.92 16.46 1.76
C ASP A 278 14.43 16.70 3.19
N LEU A 279 15.34 16.48 4.16
CA LEU A 279 15.04 16.53 5.59
C LEU A 279 14.51 17.90 6.04
N ALA A 280 14.89 18.99 5.35
CA ALA A 280 14.36 20.32 5.64
C ALA A 280 12.84 20.39 5.44
N ARG A 281 12.30 19.70 4.43
CA ARG A 281 10.84 19.59 4.21
C ARG A 281 10.13 18.75 5.26
N PHE A 282 10.87 17.93 6.00
CA PHE A 282 10.38 17.11 7.10
C PHE A 282 10.66 17.74 8.47
N HIS A 283 11.20 18.96 8.52
CA HIS A 283 11.60 19.61 9.78
C HIS A 283 12.63 18.77 10.58
N MET A 284 13.53 18.08 9.86
CA MET A 284 14.57 17.23 10.40
C MET A 284 15.95 17.70 9.92
N THR A 285 17.00 17.37 10.67
CA THR A 285 18.41 17.62 10.30
C THR A 285 19.18 16.33 10.02
N SER A 286 18.73 15.21 10.58
CA SER A 286 19.32 13.90 10.37
C SER A 286 18.28 12.79 10.47
N LEU A 287 18.63 11.59 9.99
CA LEU A 287 17.89 10.37 10.32
C LEU A 287 18.13 10.03 11.79
N ASP A 288 17.28 10.56 12.67
CA ASP A 288 17.34 10.34 14.12
C ASP A 288 17.14 8.87 14.53
N ASN A 289 17.30 8.57 15.81
CA ASN A 289 17.24 7.20 16.32
C ASN A 289 15.87 6.55 16.09
N ASP A 290 14.79 7.29 16.31
CA ASP A 290 13.42 6.80 16.19
C ASP A 290 13.08 6.47 14.75
N THR A 291 13.37 7.41 13.84
CA THR A 291 13.23 7.24 12.41
C THR A 291 14.07 6.06 11.92
N TYR A 292 15.35 6.02 12.27
CA TYR A 292 16.25 4.94 11.86
C TYR A 292 15.73 3.56 12.30
N ARG A 293 15.33 3.40 13.58
CA ARG A 293 14.80 2.14 14.09
C ARG A 293 13.50 1.73 13.40
N LEU A 294 12.66 2.70 13.06
CA LEU A 294 11.42 2.46 12.31
C LEU A 294 11.69 2.00 10.87
N LEU A 295 12.63 2.65 10.17
CA LEU A 295 13.05 2.24 8.82
C LEU A 295 13.68 0.84 8.85
N CYS A 296 14.56 0.56 9.81
CA CYS A 296 15.16 -0.77 10.01
C CYS A 296 14.08 -1.84 10.24
N ARG A 297 13.07 -1.56 11.07
CA ARG A 297 11.94 -2.48 11.29
C ARG A 297 11.23 -2.79 9.97
N ARG A 298 10.95 -1.79 9.12
CA ARG A 298 10.34 -2.04 7.80
C ARG A 298 11.16 -2.97 6.90
N VAL A 299 12.48 -3.00 7.04
CA VAL A 299 13.33 -3.98 6.32
C VAL A 299 13.12 -5.40 6.85
N TYR A 300 12.94 -5.57 8.17
CA TYR A 300 12.58 -6.86 8.78
C TYR A 300 11.22 -7.34 8.29
N ASP A 301 10.23 -6.44 8.22
CA ASP A 301 8.91 -6.77 7.72
C ASP A 301 8.97 -7.32 6.29
N ILE A 302 9.76 -6.71 5.40
CA ILE A 302 9.93 -7.16 4.01
C ILE A 302 10.64 -8.50 3.95
N ALA A 303 11.65 -8.70 4.79
CA ALA A 303 12.33 -9.98 4.92
C ALA A 303 11.39 -11.10 5.34
N ALA A 304 10.40 -10.82 6.19
CA ALA A 304 9.39 -11.77 6.63
C ALA A 304 8.30 -12.01 5.57
N CYS A 305 7.67 -10.94 5.09
CA CYS A 305 6.49 -11.03 4.22
C CYS A 305 6.80 -11.64 2.85
N SER A 306 8.01 -11.41 2.35
CA SER A 306 8.43 -11.88 1.02
C SER A 306 8.80 -13.36 0.98
N GLN A 307 8.86 -14.07 2.13
CA GLN A 307 9.20 -15.50 2.16
C GLN A 307 8.09 -16.40 1.59
N MET A 308 6.86 -15.88 1.51
CA MET A 308 5.72 -16.58 0.93
C MET A 308 5.75 -16.58 -0.61
N TYR A 309 6.47 -15.64 -1.22
CA TYR A 309 6.58 -15.55 -2.68
C TYR A 309 7.23 -16.81 -3.25
N GLY A 310 6.75 -17.23 -4.43
CA GLY A 310 7.30 -18.38 -5.14
C GLY A 310 8.76 -18.20 -5.59
N GLY A 311 9.39 -19.29 -6.01
CA GLY A 311 10.76 -19.28 -6.53
C GLY A 311 11.83 -19.32 -5.44
N ARG A 312 12.97 -18.65 -5.68
CA ARG A 312 14.11 -18.66 -4.73
C ARG A 312 13.79 -17.97 -3.40
N LYS A 313 14.31 -18.49 -2.29
CA LYS A 313 14.18 -17.82 -0.99
C LYS A 313 14.91 -16.48 -0.98
N LEU A 314 14.23 -15.43 -0.51
CA LEU A 314 14.74 -14.07 -0.52
C LEU A 314 15.69 -13.86 0.67
N LYS A 315 16.90 -13.40 0.37
CA LYS A 315 17.92 -12.98 1.35
C LYS A 315 17.88 -11.46 1.46
N VAL A 316 17.53 -10.95 2.64
CA VAL A 316 17.49 -9.51 2.89
C VAL A 316 18.69 -9.11 3.75
N TYR A 317 19.35 -8.03 3.36
CA TYR A 317 20.49 -7.46 4.07
C TYR A 317 20.16 -6.04 4.51
N LEU A 318 20.54 -5.69 5.74
CA LEU A 318 20.46 -4.34 6.30
C LEU A 318 21.87 -3.91 6.71
N ASN A 319 22.40 -2.85 6.11
CA ASN A 319 23.75 -2.33 6.36
C ASN A 319 24.83 -3.42 6.29
N GLY A 320 24.77 -4.25 5.25
CA GLY A 320 25.68 -5.39 5.05
C GLY A 320 25.34 -6.66 5.86
N THR A 321 24.51 -6.58 6.89
CA THR A 321 24.14 -7.73 7.74
C THR A 321 22.94 -8.47 7.17
N ARG A 322 23.06 -9.78 6.97
CA ARG A 322 21.93 -10.63 6.54
C ARG A 322 20.95 -10.81 7.69
N LEU A 323 19.67 -10.53 7.44
CA LEU A 323 18.60 -10.75 8.41
C LEU A 323 18.27 -12.25 8.54
N ALA A 324 18.20 -12.73 9.78
CA ALA A 324 18.00 -14.14 10.12
C ALA A 324 16.51 -14.54 10.22
N ILE A 325 15.65 -14.01 9.36
CA ILE A 325 14.21 -14.32 9.33
C ILE A 325 13.95 -15.41 8.29
N LYS A 326 13.47 -16.58 8.72
CA LYS A 326 13.18 -17.72 7.82
C LYS A 326 11.71 -17.80 7.44
N THR A 327 10.82 -17.48 8.38
CA THR A 327 9.37 -17.57 8.19
C THR A 327 8.67 -16.34 8.78
N PHE A 328 7.42 -16.10 8.36
CA PHE A 328 6.59 -15.07 8.98
C PHE A 328 6.29 -15.38 10.46
N GLU A 329 6.20 -16.66 10.83
CA GLU A 329 6.04 -17.08 12.23
C GLU A 329 7.25 -16.69 13.10
N ASP A 330 8.48 -16.88 12.60
CA ASP A 330 9.69 -16.47 13.31
C ASP A 330 9.73 -14.96 13.54
N TYR A 331 9.26 -14.19 12.55
CA TYR A 331 9.16 -12.74 12.65
C TYR A 331 8.12 -12.30 13.69
N VAL A 332 6.96 -12.97 13.78
CA VAL A 332 5.98 -12.70 14.85
C VAL A 332 6.61 -12.91 16.23
N LYS A 333 7.42 -13.96 16.41
CA LYS A 333 8.10 -14.26 17.69
C LYS A 333 9.14 -13.21 18.11
N LEU A 334 9.57 -12.32 17.20
CA LEU A 334 10.45 -11.21 17.55
C LEU A 334 9.71 -10.06 18.24
N HIS A 335 8.37 -10.05 18.27
CA HIS A 335 7.61 -8.92 18.82
C HIS A 335 7.37 -9.08 20.32
N ASP A 336 7.97 -8.19 21.11
CA ASP A 336 7.79 -8.19 22.56
C ASP A 336 6.36 -7.77 22.93
N GLY A 337 5.72 -8.54 23.81
CA GLY A 337 4.33 -8.30 24.22
C GLY A 337 3.28 -8.81 23.23
N LEU A 338 3.69 -9.51 22.16
CA LEU A 338 2.78 -10.34 21.36
C LEU A 338 2.95 -11.81 21.73
N GLU A 339 1.84 -12.48 22.03
CA GLU A 339 1.86 -13.92 22.28
C GLU A 339 2.17 -14.68 20.98
N PRO A 340 3.12 -15.63 20.97
CA PRO A 340 3.37 -16.50 19.83
C PRO A 340 2.07 -17.18 19.35
N PRO A 341 1.91 -17.44 18.04
CA PRO A 341 0.69 -18.04 17.53
C PRO A 341 0.48 -19.46 18.09
N VAL A 342 -0.65 -19.69 18.77
CA VAL A 342 -1.06 -21.04 19.21
C VAL A 342 -1.39 -21.94 18.01
N ALA A 343 -1.81 -21.31 16.91
CA ALA A 343 -1.96 -21.95 15.62
C ALA A 343 -1.43 -21.01 14.54
N PHE A 344 -0.54 -21.55 13.71
CA PHE A 344 0.00 -20.90 12.52
C PHE A 344 -0.16 -21.83 11.34
N GLY A 345 -0.48 -21.28 10.17
CA GLY A 345 -0.65 -22.07 8.96
C GLY A 345 -0.58 -21.22 7.71
N ARG A 346 -0.09 -21.85 6.64
CA ARG A 346 -0.21 -21.33 5.28
C ARG A 346 -1.50 -21.87 4.66
N ILE A 347 -2.29 -20.99 4.06
CA ILE A 347 -3.57 -21.29 3.42
C ILE A 347 -3.42 -20.94 1.94
N GLU A 348 -3.50 -21.96 1.09
CA GLU A 348 -3.12 -21.86 -0.31
C GLU A 348 -1.69 -21.27 -0.45
N ASP A 349 -1.39 -20.62 -1.58
CA ASP A 349 -0.10 -19.95 -1.77
C ASP A 349 -0.12 -18.47 -1.37
N ARG A 350 -1.27 -17.94 -0.95
CA ARG A 350 -1.51 -16.50 -0.79
C ARG A 350 -1.70 -16.02 0.63
N TRP A 351 -1.79 -16.90 1.62
CA TRP A 351 -2.05 -16.49 3.00
C TRP A 351 -1.16 -17.24 3.99
N GLU A 352 -0.55 -16.52 4.91
CA GLU A 352 0.02 -17.03 6.14
C GLU A 352 -0.75 -16.40 7.30
N VAL A 353 -1.32 -17.25 8.16
CA VAL A 353 -2.20 -16.81 9.24
C VAL A 353 -1.72 -17.41 10.56
N GLY A 354 -1.54 -16.54 11.55
CA GLY A 354 -1.32 -16.88 12.94
C GLY A 354 -2.46 -16.36 13.81
N VAL A 355 -2.84 -17.14 14.81
CA VAL A 355 -3.84 -16.74 15.83
C VAL A 355 -3.27 -17.02 17.20
N SER A 356 -3.42 -16.08 18.12
CA SER A 356 -3.12 -16.25 19.54
C SER A 356 -4.16 -15.54 20.43
N TYR A 357 -4.01 -15.68 21.74
CA TYR A 357 -4.78 -14.90 22.71
C TYR A 357 -4.15 -13.52 22.92
N SER A 358 -4.90 -12.63 23.57
CA SER A 358 -4.41 -11.36 24.09
C SER A 358 -4.93 -11.10 25.50
N ASP A 359 -4.35 -10.10 26.15
CA ASP A 359 -4.67 -9.60 27.49
C ASP A 359 -5.99 -8.82 27.58
N GLY A 360 -6.89 -8.99 26.60
CA GLY A 360 -8.17 -8.27 26.50
C GLY A 360 -8.10 -7.00 25.66
N GLN A 361 -6.95 -6.71 25.04
CA GLN A 361 -6.84 -5.76 23.95
C GLN A 361 -6.66 -6.51 22.63
N PRO A 362 -7.49 -6.26 21.60
CA PRO A 362 -7.31 -6.92 20.31
C PRO A 362 -5.97 -6.48 19.70
N ARG A 363 -5.12 -7.44 19.33
CA ARG A 363 -3.84 -7.18 18.67
C ARG A 363 -3.90 -7.67 17.23
N GLN A 364 -3.24 -6.95 16.33
CA GLN A 364 -3.10 -7.39 14.96
C GLN A 364 -1.74 -6.99 14.39
N LEU A 365 -1.16 -7.88 13.57
CA LEU A 365 0.00 -7.60 12.74
C LEU A 365 -0.30 -8.12 11.35
N SER A 366 -0.53 -7.21 10.39
CA SER A 366 -0.97 -7.61 9.06
C SER A 366 -0.28 -6.92 7.92
N TYR A 367 -0.13 -7.68 6.83
CA TYR A 367 0.53 -7.28 5.60
C TYR A 367 -0.27 -7.72 4.39
N VAL A 368 -0.40 -6.82 3.41
CA VAL A 368 -1.02 -7.06 2.10
C VAL A 368 0.01 -6.73 1.04
N ASN A 369 0.47 -7.71 0.26
CA ASN A 369 1.47 -7.49 -0.79
C ASN A 369 2.74 -6.79 -0.22
N ALA A 370 3.19 -7.22 0.96
CA ALA A 370 4.28 -6.64 1.77
C ALA A 370 4.09 -5.18 2.28
N ILE A 371 2.92 -4.58 2.04
CA ILE A 371 2.50 -3.31 2.63
C ILE A 371 1.99 -3.56 4.06
N ALA A 372 2.47 -2.78 5.02
CA ALA A 372 2.05 -2.86 6.42
C ALA A 372 0.65 -2.23 6.62
N THR A 373 -0.38 -3.05 6.82
CA THR A 373 -1.73 -2.59 7.13
C THR A 373 -1.90 -2.42 8.64
N THR A 374 -1.31 -1.36 9.20
CA THR A 374 -1.24 -1.09 10.65
C THR A 374 -2.60 -0.92 11.32
N LYS A 375 -3.65 -0.57 10.57
CA LYS A 375 -5.05 -0.48 11.04
C LYS A 375 -5.91 -1.68 10.63
N GLY A 376 -5.32 -2.68 9.99
CA GLY A 376 -5.98 -3.90 9.57
C GLY A 376 -6.87 -3.68 8.34
N GLY A 377 -8.10 -4.20 8.36
CA GLY A 377 -9.02 -4.08 7.23
C GLY A 377 -9.83 -5.33 6.98
N HIS A 378 -10.37 -5.44 5.78
CA HIS A 378 -11.26 -6.55 5.39
C HIS A 378 -10.57 -7.92 5.41
N HIS A 379 -9.26 -8.01 5.14
CA HIS A 379 -8.48 -9.24 5.22
C HIS A 379 -8.35 -9.76 6.66
N VAL A 380 -8.03 -8.89 7.61
CA VAL A 380 -7.98 -9.24 9.04
C VAL A 380 -9.35 -9.69 9.54
N ASN A 381 -10.40 -8.92 9.20
CA ASN A 381 -11.77 -9.26 9.59
C ASN A 381 -12.20 -10.63 9.00
N ALA A 382 -11.77 -10.98 7.78
CA ALA A 382 -12.06 -12.29 7.19
C ALA A 382 -11.55 -13.47 8.03
N ILE A 383 -10.40 -13.33 8.68
CA ILE A 383 -9.85 -14.33 9.59
C ILE A 383 -10.56 -14.28 10.95
N VAL A 384 -10.70 -13.09 11.53
CA VAL A 384 -11.35 -12.88 12.84
C VAL A 384 -12.74 -13.49 12.86
N ASP A 385 -13.55 -13.24 11.83
CA ASP A 385 -14.93 -13.70 11.76
C ASP A 385 -15.02 -15.24 11.84
N GLN A 386 -14.10 -15.96 11.18
CA GLN A 386 -14.03 -17.43 11.20
C GLN A 386 -13.65 -17.96 12.59
N VAL A 387 -12.62 -17.38 13.21
CA VAL A 387 -12.17 -17.76 14.56
C VAL A 387 -13.27 -17.50 15.58
N VAL A 388 -13.88 -16.31 15.54
CA VAL A 388 -14.96 -15.91 16.45
C VAL A 388 -16.15 -16.85 16.30
N ALA A 389 -16.58 -17.16 15.07
CA ALA A 389 -17.69 -18.09 14.83
C ALA A 389 -17.41 -19.50 15.37
N ARG A 390 -16.17 -19.99 15.24
CA ARG A 390 -15.77 -21.30 15.78
C ARG A 390 -15.75 -21.30 17.31
N LEU A 391 -15.11 -20.32 17.93
CA LEU A 391 -14.98 -20.20 19.37
C LEU A 391 -16.33 -19.96 20.03
N GLN A 392 -17.22 -19.18 19.41
CA GLN A 392 -18.55 -18.93 19.95
C GLN A 392 -19.34 -20.24 20.10
N LYS A 393 -19.29 -21.14 19.10
CA LYS A 393 -19.93 -22.46 19.21
C LYS A 393 -19.38 -23.29 20.37
N THR A 394 -18.07 -23.25 20.60
CA THR A 394 -17.42 -23.97 21.71
C THR A 394 -17.79 -23.36 23.06
N LEU A 395 -17.75 -22.03 23.18
CA LEU A 395 -18.05 -21.30 24.40
C LEU A 395 -19.50 -21.49 24.83
N LYS A 396 -20.46 -21.51 23.89
CA LYS A 396 -21.86 -21.83 24.19
C LYS A 396 -22.05 -23.23 24.79
N LYS A 397 -21.28 -24.22 24.33
CA LYS A 397 -21.33 -25.59 24.87
C LYS A 397 -20.73 -25.68 26.28
N LYS A 398 -19.67 -24.92 26.56
CA LYS A 398 -18.96 -24.95 27.85
C LYS A 398 -19.59 -24.04 28.91
N ASN A 399 -20.12 -22.88 28.51
CA ASN A 399 -20.69 -21.89 29.42
C ASN A 399 -22.20 -22.11 29.58
N LYS A 400 -22.61 -22.97 30.52
CA LYS A 400 -24.01 -23.35 30.77
C LYS A 400 -24.92 -22.22 31.30
N GLY A 401 -24.41 -20.99 31.43
CA GLY A 401 -25.14 -19.87 32.07
C GLY A 401 -25.43 -18.65 31.17
N GLN A 402 -24.63 -18.35 30.13
CA GLN A 402 -24.89 -17.23 29.22
C GLN A 402 -24.07 -17.26 27.92
N ASP A 403 -24.66 -16.79 26.83
CA ASP A 403 -23.98 -16.63 25.54
C ASP A 403 -22.86 -15.57 25.61
N VAL A 404 -21.62 -15.99 25.29
CA VAL A 404 -20.49 -15.06 25.11
C VAL A 404 -20.69 -14.28 23.80
N LYS A 405 -20.68 -12.94 23.89
CA LYS A 405 -20.88 -12.06 22.73
C LYS A 405 -19.67 -12.10 21.79
N PRO A 406 -19.86 -12.05 20.45
CA PRO A 406 -18.76 -12.06 19.47
C PRO A 406 -17.69 -10.98 19.70
N HIS A 407 -18.12 -9.77 20.09
CA HIS A 407 -17.21 -8.66 20.37
C HIS A 407 -16.25 -8.97 21.52
N LEU A 408 -16.72 -9.69 22.56
CA LEU A 408 -15.86 -10.07 23.67
C LEU A 408 -14.80 -11.08 23.21
N ILE A 409 -15.17 -12.06 22.40
CA ILE A 409 -14.19 -13.01 21.82
C ILE A 409 -13.13 -12.24 21.02
N LYS A 410 -13.56 -11.30 20.16
CA LYS A 410 -12.64 -10.49 19.33
C LYS A 410 -11.62 -9.69 20.16
N GLN A 411 -12.01 -9.16 21.32
CA GLN A 411 -11.12 -8.38 22.20
C GLN A 411 -9.95 -9.21 22.78
N HIS A 412 -10.11 -10.53 22.86
CA HIS A 412 -9.10 -11.44 23.42
C HIS A 412 -8.28 -12.18 22.36
N LEU A 413 -8.27 -11.68 21.11
CA LEU A 413 -7.52 -12.30 20.01
C LEU A 413 -6.34 -11.42 19.59
N SER A 414 -5.23 -12.10 19.32
CA SER A 414 -4.10 -11.59 18.55
C SER A 414 -4.08 -12.26 17.18
N ILE A 415 -4.10 -11.47 16.11
CA ILE A 415 -4.22 -11.96 14.73
C ILE A 415 -3.02 -11.52 13.89
N TYR A 416 -2.37 -12.49 13.25
CA TYR A 416 -1.20 -12.26 12.41
C TYR A 416 -1.53 -12.70 10.99
N VAL A 417 -1.38 -11.81 10.00
CA VAL A 417 -1.77 -12.09 8.61
C VAL A 417 -0.72 -11.56 7.65
N ASN A 418 -0.12 -12.42 6.85
CA ASN A 418 0.61 -12.02 5.65
C ASN A 418 -0.14 -12.56 4.44
N CYS A 419 -0.54 -11.70 3.51
CA CYS A 419 -1.38 -12.12 2.39
C CYS A 419 -1.10 -11.43 1.06
N LEU A 420 -1.50 -12.12 -0.02
CA LEU A 420 -1.49 -11.62 -1.39
C LEU A 420 -2.91 -11.37 -1.88
N ILE A 421 -3.20 -10.10 -2.18
CA ILE A 421 -4.52 -9.63 -2.64
C ILE A 421 -4.39 -9.10 -4.06
N GLU A 422 -5.31 -9.52 -4.93
CA GLU A 422 -5.42 -9.00 -6.29
C GLU A 422 -5.92 -7.55 -6.28
N ASN A 423 -5.20 -6.67 -7.00
CA ASN A 423 -5.53 -5.27 -7.23
C ASN A 423 -6.09 -4.58 -5.96
N PRO A 424 -5.31 -4.54 -4.86
CA PRO A 424 -5.81 -4.08 -3.57
C PRO A 424 -6.20 -2.60 -3.61
N ALA A 425 -7.21 -2.26 -2.82
CA ALA A 425 -7.68 -0.91 -2.58
C ALA A 425 -7.59 -0.60 -1.09
N PHE A 426 -7.15 0.62 -0.79
CA PHE A 426 -6.91 1.08 0.58
C PHE A 426 -7.72 2.34 0.89
N ASP A 427 -7.86 2.66 2.17
CA ASP A 427 -8.51 3.87 2.67
C ASP A 427 -7.88 5.17 2.16
N SER A 428 -6.56 5.16 2.00
CA SER A 428 -5.76 6.32 1.58
C SER A 428 -4.45 5.89 0.95
N GLN A 429 -3.64 6.86 0.54
CA GLN A 429 -2.34 6.62 -0.05
C GLN A 429 -1.31 6.06 0.96
N THR A 430 -1.51 6.23 2.27
CA THR A 430 -0.65 5.63 3.30
C THR A 430 -0.86 4.11 3.40
N LYS A 431 -1.99 3.59 2.90
CA LYS A 431 -2.33 2.17 2.79
C LYS A 431 -2.41 1.43 4.14
N GLU A 432 -2.85 2.11 5.19
CA GLU A 432 -2.94 1.54 6.55
C GLU A 432 -4.12 0.58 6.72
N THR A 433 -5.19 0.76 5.95
CA THR A 433 -6.40 -0.07 6.01
C THR A 433 -6.78 -0.64 4.65
N LEU A 434 -6.91 -1.96 4.54
CA LEU A 434 -7.44 -2.61 3.32
C LEU A 434 -8.98 -2.49 3.26
N VAL A 435 -9.49 -1.94 2.16
CA VAL A 435 -10.94 -1.80 1.89
C VAL A 435 -11.45 -2.71 0.77
N THR A 436 -10.57 -3.48 0.11
CA THR A 436 -10.98 -4.49 -0.88
C THR A 436 -11.99 -5.46 -0.26
N ARG A 437 -13.12 -5.66 -0.93
CA ARG A 437 -14.16 -6.60 -0.48
C ARG A 437 -13.65 -8.05 -0.57
N LYS A 438 -14.09 -8.91 0.36
CA LYS A 438 -13.67 -10.32 0.44
C LYS A 438 -13.81 -11.08 -0.89
N ALA A 439 -14.87 -10.82 -1.66
CA ALA A 439 -15.11 -11.43 -2.97
C ALA A 439 -14.04 -11.10 -4.03
N ASN A 440 -13.31 -9.99 -3.85
CA ASN A 440 -12.32 -9.48 -4.79
C ASN A 440 -10.88 -9.72 -4.31
N PHE A 441 -10.67 -10.59 -3.32
CA PHE A 441 -9.30 -10.93 -2.88
C PHE A 441 -8.52 -11.74 -3.91
N GLY A 442 -9.21 -12.41 -4.84
CA GLY A 442 -8.60 -13.37 -5.77
C GLY A 442 -8.25 -14.72 -5.15
N SER A 443 -8.52 -14.90 -3.85
CA SER A 443 -8.34 -16.15 -3.09
C SER A 443 -9.26 -16.16 -1.88
N THR A 444 -9.47 -17.33 -1.28
CA THR A 444 -10.38 -17.47 -0.13
C THR A 444 -9.61 -17.94 1.11
N PRO A 445 -9.50 -17.11 2.17
CA PRO A 445 -8.70 -17.46 3.34
C PRO A 445 -9.46 -18.38 4.32
N THR A 446 -9.89 -19.57 3.86
CA THR A 446 -10.60 -20.53 4.71
C THR A 446 -9.64 -21.21 5.67
N LEU A 447 -9.83 -21.03 6.98
CA LEU A 447 -8.97 -21.64 7.99
C LEU A 447 -9.15 -23.17 7.99
N PRO A 448 -8.06 -23.97 7.89
CA PRO A 448 -8.16 -25.42 7.96
C PRO A 448 -8.74 -25.91 9.30
N GLU A 449 -9.55 -26.97 9.28
CA GLU A 449 -10.18 -27.50 10.49
C GLU A 449 -9.14 -27.91 11.56
N ALA A 450 -7.95 -28.38 11.14
CA ALA A 450 -6.85 -28.67 12.06
C ALA A 450 -6.37 -27.42 12.82
N MET A 451 -6.31 -26.26 12.16
CA MET A 451 -5.94 -25.00 12.76
C MET A 451 -7.03 -24.53 13.73
N LEU A 452 -8.30 -24.59 13.32
CA LEU A 452 -9.45 -24.26 14.16
C LEU A 452 -9.52 -25.11 15.43
N LYS A 453 -9.24 -26.42 15.32
CA LYS A 453 -9.17 -27.34 16.47
C LYS A 453 -8.02 -27.00 17.42
N ARG A 454 -6.85 -26.60 16.90
CA ARG A 454 -5.73 -26.15 17.73
C ARG A 454 -6.11 -24.89 18.53
N ILE A 455 -6.73 -23.92 17.87
CA ILE A 455 -7.23 -22.69 18.52
C ILE A 455 -8.25 -23.04 19.61
N GLU A 456 -9.20 -23.94 19.33
CA GLU A 456 -10.22 -24.38 20.31
C GLU A 456 -9.62 -25.06 21.55
N LYS A 457 -8.54 -25.81 21.38
CA LYS A 457 -7.84 -26.53 22.47
C LYS A 457 -6.87 -25.64 23.26
N SER A 458 -6.58 -24.45 22.76
CA SER A 458 -5.67 -23.51 23.41
C SER A 458 -6.30 -22.82 24.63
N GLU A 459 -5.48 -22.07 25.35
CA GLU A 459 -5.88 -21.29 26.52
C GLU A 459 -6.85 -20.16 26.18
N ILE A 460 -6.99 -19.76 24.90
CA ILE A 460 -7.95 -18.74 24.44
C ILE A 460 -9.35 -18.98 25.03
N VAL A 461 -9.82 -20.23 25.01
CA VAL A 461 -11.15 -20.57 25.52
C VAL A 461 -11.25 -20.33 27.03
N GLN A 462 -10.23 -20.71 27.80
CA GLN A 462 -10.23 -20.53 29.25
C GLN A 462 -10.10 -19.07 29.63
N THR A 463 -9.23 -18.32 28.96
CA THR A 463 -9.06 -16.87 29.16
C THR A 463 -10.38 -16.13 28.96
N ILE A 464 -11.11 -16.44 27.89
CA ILE A 464 -12.42 -15.83 27.61
C ILE A 464 -13.47 -16.22 28.66
N LEU A 465 -13.52 -17.50 29.08
CA LEU A 465 -14.47 -17.95 30.09
C LEU A 465 -14.22 -17.28 31.46
N SER A 466 -12.96 -17.22 31.89
CA SER A 466 -12.55 -16.56 33.13
C SER A 466 -12.93 -15.08 33.13
N TYR A 467 -12.69 -14.38 32.01
CA TYR A 467 -13.08 -12.97 31.89
C TYR A 467 -14.60 -12.78 31.87
N ALA A 468 -15.34 -13.65 31.17
CA ALA A 468 -16.80 -13.60 31.14
C ALA A 468 -17.40 -13.78 32.55
N ALA A 469 -16.90 -14.75 33.32
CA ALA A 469 -17.31 -14.97 34.70
C ALA A 469 -16.98 -13.78 35.61
N PHE A 470 -15.77 -13.21 35.49
CA PHE A 470 -15.38 -12.01 36.24
C PHE A 470 -16.31 -10.82 35.95
N LYS A 471 -16.65 -10.59 34.69
CA LYS A 471 -17.56 -9.52 34.29
C LYS A 471 -18.97 -9.73 34.87
N GLN A 472 -19.47 -10.97 34.86
CA GLN A 472 -20.76 -11.31 35.46
C GLN A 472 -20.76 -11.05 36.97
N GLN A 473 -19.73 -11.47 37.69
CA GLN A 473 -19.60 -11.22 39.12
C GLN A 473 -19.60 -9.72 39.43
N LYS A 474 -18.89 -8.92 38.63
CA LYS A 474 -18.86 -7.46 38.76
C LYS A 474 -20.22 -6.82 38.51
N GLU A 475 -20.98 -7.30 37.51
CA GLU A 475 -22.34 -6.82 37.23
C GLU A 475 -23.33 -7.21 38.35
N LEU A 476 -23.23 -8.42 38.89
CA LEU A 476 -24.03 -8.88 40.04
C LEU A 476 -23.74 -8.04 41.28
N ASN A 477 -22.47 -7.78 41.60
CA ASN A 477 -22.08 -6.94 42.73
C ASN A 477 -22.60 -5.51 42.57
N ARG A 478 -22.57 -4.94 41.36
CA ARG A 478 -23.10 -3.60 41.07
C ARG A 478 -24.62 -3.53 41.25
N LYS A 479 -25.35 -4.56 40.81
CA LYS A 479 -26.81 -4.64 40.97
C LYS A 479 -27.23 -4.96 42.41
N GLY A 480 -26.43 -5.72 43.15
CA GLY A 480 -26.66 -6.04 44.56
C GLY A 480 -26.43 -4.84 45.50
N GLY A 481 -25.47 -3.96 45.19
CA GLY A 481 -25.23 -2.73 45.95
C GLY A 481 -26.36 -1.69 45.85
N ALA A 482 -27.08 -1.65 44.72
CA ALA A 482 -28.20 -0.72 44.52
C ALA A 482 -29.48 -1.09 45.30
N LYS A 483 -29.55 -2.28 45.91
CA LYS A 483 -30.68 -2.69 46.78
C LYS A 483 -30.40 -2.50 48.28
N ARG A 484 -29.24 -1.95 48.65
CA ARG A 484 -28.85 -1.69 50.05
C ARG A 484 -28.54 -0.21 50.35
N ALA A 485 -28.91 0.70 49.44
CA ALA A 485 -28.80 2.15 49.64
C ALA A 485 -30.19 2.75 49.85
#